data_AF-A0A4R1N6Z3-F1
#
_entry.id   AF-A0A4R1N6Z3-F1
#
_cell.length_a   1.000
_cell.length_b   1.000
_cell.length_c   1.000
_cell.angle_alpha   90.00
_cell.angle_beta   90.00
_cell.angle_gamma   90.00
#
_symmetry.space_group_name_H-M   'P 1'
#
loop_
_entity.id
_entity.type
_entity.pdbx_description
1 polymer ?
#
loop_
_entity_poly.entity_id
_entity_poly.type
_entity_poly.pdbx_seq_one_letter_code
_entity_poly.pdbx_strand_id
1 'polypeptide(L)'
;MKMNELKPIVTLVAVIFFGVVAYLNSGGEETTAPVVPAVNPPAQAKPAKATVSKFLNTANCASSSCKSGVPKPAKSLPFVIEHITLNNAFKDNHRLVKIEAGVTGGNRMEWAATSIAIAEIASRTGADSIEVLLNRNEIPADQSTMFRQLSNVYYAPNQKKSIWGNAIKSKWEIYVAKEKNIATKRDIDINNFFDKTNQKLIDSGVDYDKADEKAGVITVNKFHLKNDWVLFSGNLNESDDGIPRQSIRIVHNSKDDSLKALNQCLSATYASVDLCHKS
;
A
#
# COMPACT_ATOMS: atom_id res chain seq x y z
N MET A 1 43.34 27.77 -36.64
CA MET A 1 42.15 27.74 -35.78
C MET A 1 42.42 26.77 -34.64
N LYS A 2 42.69 27.30 -33.43
CA LYS A 2 42.92 26.52 -32.21
C LYS A 2 41.67 26.70 -31.34
N MET A 3 41.01 25.59 -30.97
CA MET A 3 39.88 25.61 -30.03
C MET A 3 40.43 25.57 -28.61
N ASN A 4 39.99 26.53 -27.80
CA ASN A 4 40.32 26.65 -26.39
C ASN A 4 39.58 25.60 -25.56
N GLU A 5 40.33 25.00 -24.64
CA GLU A 5 39.84 24.19 -23.53
C GLU A 5 39.05 25.05 -22.53
N LEU A 6 37.94 24.50 -22.02
CA LEU A 6 37.24 24.98 -20.83
C LEU A 6 36.64 23.77 -20.10
N LYS A 7 37.25 23.39 -18.98
CA LYS A 7 36.60 22.65 -17.88
C LYS A 7 36.23 23.67 -16.79
N PRO A 8 35.10 23.49 -16.10
CA PRO A 8 35.16 23.58 -14.64
C PRO A 8 34.31 22.50 -13.93
N ILE A 9 34.90 21.78 -12.96
CA ILE A 9 34.84 22.01 -11.50
C ILE A 9 33.57 21.40 -10.88
N VAL A 10 33.75 20.20 -10.31
CA VAL A 10 32.83 19.52 -9.40
C VAL A 10 33.15 20.02 -7.99
N THR A 11 32.24 20.76 -7.37
CA THR A 11 32.36 21.15 -5.96
C THR A 11 31.75 20.06 -5.09
N LEU A 12 32.63 19.30 -4.42
CA LEU A 12 32.31 18.34 -3.38
C LEU A 12 32.24 19.08 -2.04
N VAL A 13 31.06 19.14 -1.40
CA VAL A 13 30.95 19.64 -0.03
C VAL A 13 31.03 18.45 0.91
N ALA A 14 32.21 18.27 1.49
CA ALA A 14 32.44 17.40 2.64
C ALA A 14 32.12 18.19 3.93
N VAL A 15 31.23 17.65 4.78
CA VAL A 15 31.05 18.13 6.15
C VAL A 15 31.50 17.01 7.09
N ILE A 16 32.63 17.23 7.75
CA ILE A 16 33.20 16.36 8.78
C ILE A 16 33.21 17.12 10.11
N PHE A 17 32.54 16.50 11.09
CA PHE A 17 32.76 16.42 12.54
C PHE A 17 33.10 17.67 13.37
N PHE A 18 32.31 17.86 14.44
CA PHE A 18 32.85 17.94 15.80
C PHE A 18 32.00 17.09 16.74
N GLY A 19 32.65 16.13 17.40
CA GLY A 19 32.08 15.42 18.53
C GLY A 19 32.34 16.16 19.83
N VAL A 20 31.45 15.99 20.80
CA VAL A 20 31.78 16.09 22.23
C VAL A 20 30.99 15.02 22.96
N VAL A 21 31.70 14.04 23.50
CA VAL A 21 31.24 13.16 24.58
C VAL A 21 31.85 13.73 25.86
N ALA A 22 31.01 14.05 26.84
CA ALA A 22 31.41 14.17 28.23
C ALA A 22 30.27 13.67 29.11
N TYR A 23 30.55 12.58 29.83
CA TYR A 23 29.72 11.94 30.85
C TYR A 23 30.23 12.46 32.19
N LEU A 24 29.38 13.04 33.05
CA LEU A 24 29.59 13.08 34.50
C LEU A 24 28.24 13.32 35.22
N ASN A 25 27.90 12.39 36.10
CA ASN A 25 26.81 12.43 37.07
C ASN A 25 27.16 13.39 38.23
N SER A 26 26.22 14.22 38.69
CA SER A 26 25.87 14.40 40.11
C SER A 26 24.88 15.54 40.34
N GLY A 27 23.89 15.31 41.21
CA GLY A 27 23.29 16.36 42.04
C GLY A 27 22.01 16.97 41.49
N GLY A 28 20.91 16.73 42.18
CA GLY A 28 19.62 17.32 41.87
C GLY A 28 19.56 18.80 42.21
N GLU A 29 18.83 19.54 41.38
CA GLU A 29 18.11 20.75 41.75
C GLU A 29 16.92 20.89 40.80
N GLU A 30 15.76 21.09 41.41
CA GLU A 30 14.45 21.16 40.77
C GLU A 30 14.29 22.55 40.14
N THR A 31 14.66 22.69 38.86
CA THR A 31 14.40 23.91 38.09
C THR A 31 13.23 23.66 37.13
N THR A 32 12.09 24.26 37.44
CA THR A 32 10.89 24.29 36.60
C THR A 32 11.19 24.97 35.26
N ALA A 33 11.26 24.18 34.19
CA ALA A 33 11.34 24.67 32.82
C ALA A 33 10.01 25.35 32.41
N PRO A 34 10.06 26.39 31.56
CA PRO A 34 8.85 27.05 31.05
C PRO A 34 8.00 26.08 30.22
N VAL A 35 6.71 26.05 30.53
CA VAL A 35 5.68 25.27 29.84
C VAL A 35 5.56 25.79 28.40
N VAL A 36 6.09 25.03 27.44
CA VAL A 36 5.75 25.18 26.03
C VAL A 36 4.32 24.67 25.85
N PRO A 37 3.37 25.47 25.31
CA PRO A 37 2.03 24.96 25.05
C PRO A 37 2.12 23.80 24.05
N ALA A 38 1.56 22.66 24.44
CA ALA A 38 1.46 21.50 23.58
C ALA A 38 0.70 21.88 22.30
N VAL A 39 1.39 21.85 21.17
CA VAL A 39 0.74 21.84 19.86
C VAL A 39 0.02 20.50 19.78
N ASN A 40 -1.31 20.53 19.93
CA ASN A 40 -2.14 19.35 19.76
C ASN A 40 -1.86 18.76 18.37
N PRO A 41 -1.49 17.47 18.25
CA PRO A 41 -1.49 16.81 16.95
C PRO A 41 -2.90 16.89 16.36
N PRO A 42 -3.03 16.99 15.01
CA PRO A 42 -4.32 17.10 14.36
C PRO A 42 -5.25 15.99 14.84
N ALA A 43 -6.43 16.38 15.31
CA ALA A 43 -7.47 15.46 15.69
C ALA A 43 -7.80 14.59 14.48
N GLN A 44 -7.48 13.30 14.56
CA GLN A 44 -7.96 12.31 13.62
C GLN A 44 -9.48 12.39 13.62
N ALA A 45 -10.06 12.59 12.44
CA ALA A 45 -11.49 12.55 12.24
C ALA A 45 -12.05 11.28 12.90
N LYS A 46 -12.98 11.47 13.85
CA LYS A 46 -13.68 10.35 14.49
C LYS A 46 -14.35 9.54 13.36
N PRO A 47 -14.07 8.23 13.23
CA PRO A 47 -14.85 7.41 12.33
C PRO A 47 -16.31 7.45 12.79
N ALA A 48 -17.20 7.72 11.85
CA ALA A 48 -18.63 7.58 12.05
C ALA A 48 -18.93 6.22 12.71
N LYS A 49 -19.78 6.22 13.73
CA LYS A 49 -20.21 5.02 14.45
C LYS A 49 -20.79 4.00 13.45
N ALA A 50 -19.96 3.06 13.02
CA ALA A 50 -20.43 1.85 12.37
C ALA A 50 -21.12 1.01 13.44
N THR A 51 -22.44 0.92 13.36
CA THR A 51 -23.23 -0.07 14.09
C THR A 51 -22.67 -1.44 13.75
N VAL A 52 -21.99 -2.07 14.72
CA VAL A 52 -21.52 -3.46 14.63
C VAL A 52 -22.75 -4.35 14.65
N SER A 53 -23.34 -4.57 13.47
CA SER A 53 -24.23 -5.70 13.26
C SER A 53 -23.42 -6.96 13.41
N LYS A 54 -23.65 -7.62 14.54
CA LYS A 54 -23.13 -8.92 14.96
C LYS A 54 -23.62 -10.00 14.00
N PHE A 55 -23.05 -10.07 12.79
CA PHE A 55 -23.24 -11.22 11.90
C PHE A 55 -22.12 -12.22 12.15
N LEU A 56 -22.43 -13.19 13.01
CA LEU A 56 -21.77 -14.48 13.05
C LEU A 56 -21.94 -15.17 11.69
N ASN A 57 -21.06 -14.89 10.74
CA ASN A 57 -20.77 -15.83 9.67
C ASN A 57 -19.66 -16.76 10.16
N THR A 58 -20.06 -17.71 11.02
CA THR A 58 -19.50 -19.04 10.94
C THR A 58 -19.71 -19.53 9.51
N ALA A 59 -18.69 -19.41 8.66
CA ALA A 59 -18.60 -20.22 7.45
C ALA A 59 -18.34 -21.68 7.85
N ASN A 60 -19.34 -22.27 8.51
CA ASN A 60 -19.55 -23.69 8.45
C ASN A 60 -19.88 -23.99 6.99
N CYS A 61 -18.96 -24.66 6.31
CA CYS A 61 -19.23 -25.36 5.06
C CYS A 61 -20.29 -26.43 5.32
N ALA A 62 -21.56 -26.03 5.38
CA ALA A 62 -22.71 -26.90 5.61
C ALA A 62 -23.83 -26.64 4.58
N SER A 63 -23.48 -26.12 3.41
CA SER A 63 -24.38 -26.12 2.25
C SER A 63 -23.66 -26.72 1.04
N SER A 64 -24.39 -27.58 0.33
CA SER A 64 -24.01 -28.43 -0.81
C SER A 64 -23.55 -27.67 -2.07
N SER A 65 -23.08 -26.44 -1.93
CA SER A 65 -22.58 -25.58 -3.02
C SER A 65 -21.06 -25.41 -3.05
N CYS A 66 -20.33 -25.96 -2.07
CA CYS A 66 -18.89 -26.21 -2.19
C CYS A 66 -18.62 -27.38 -3.14
N LYS A 67 -19.07 -27.28 -4.40
CA LYS A 67 -18.45 -28.06 -5.45
C LYS A 67 -17.00 -27.60 -5.47
N SER A 68 -16.10 -28.53 -5.14
CA SER A 68 -14.67 -28.45 -5.43
C SER A 68 -14.51 -28.25 -6.94
N GLY A 69 -14.74 -27.02 -7.40
CA GLY A 69 -14.51 -26.60 -8.76
C GLY A 69 -13.02 -26.68 -9.00
N VAL A 70 -12.64 -27.29 -10.12
CA VAL A 70 -11.25 -27.32 -10.56
C VAL A 70 -10.70 -25.88 -10.50
N PRO A 71 -9.58 -25.62 -9.78
CA PRO A 71 -9.02 -24.29 -9.68
C PRO A 71 -8.81 -23.70 -11.08
N LYS A 72 -9.28 -22.48 -11.30
CA LYS A 72 -9.20 -21.86 -12.62
C LYS A 72 -7.73 -21.49 -12.88
N PRO A 73 -7.15 -21.88 -14.04
CA PRO A 73 -5.83 -21.41 -14.40
C PRO A 73 -5.86 -19.90 -14.62
N ALA A 74 -4.91 -19.20 -13.99
CA ALA A 74 -4.71 -17.78 -14.20
C ALA A 74 -3.22 -17.50 -14.33
N LYS A 75 -2.85 -16.70 -15.34
CA LYS A 75 -1.46 -16.36 -15.60
C LYS A 75 -1.01 -15.27 -14.65
N SER A 76 0.21 -15.39 -14.12
CA SER A 76 0.87 -14.23 -13.50
C SER A 76 1.27 -13.23 -14.58
N LEU A 77 1.07 -11.95 -14.31
CA LEU A 77 1.46 -10.84 -15.18
C LEU A 77 2.91 -10.46 -14.89
N PRO A 78 3.65 -9.98 -15.91
CA PRO A 78 4.88 -9.21 -15.69
C PRO A 78 4.60 -8.00 -14.79
N PHE A 79 5.51 -7.69 -13.89
CA PHE A 79 5.36 -6.62 -12.92
C PHE A 79 6.68 -5.88 -12.66
N VAL A 80 6.58 -4.64 -12.22
CA VAL A 80 7.72 -3.84 -11.74
C VAL A 80 7.64 -3.78 -10.23
N ILE A 81 8.76 -3.97 -9.55
CA ILE A 81 8.84 -3.80 -8.10
C ILE A 81 8.86 -2.30 -7.81
N GLU A 82 7.83 -1.79 -7.15
CA GLU A 82 7.76 -0.38 -6.74
C GLU A 82 8.47 -0.19 -5.41
N HIS A 83 8.24 -1.09 -4.45
CA HIS A 83 8.80 -0.99 -3.11
C HIS A 83 8.88 -2.35 -2.43
N ILE A 84 9.92 -2.56 -1.63
CA ILE A 84 10.08 -3.73 -0.75
C ILE A 84 10.49 -3.24 0.63
N THR A 85 9.75 -3.66 1.65
CA THR A 85 10.12 -3.49 3.06
C THR A 85 10.35 -4.86 3.70
N LEU A 86 11.54 -5.04 4.29
CA LEU A 86 11.86 -6.17 5.14
C LEU A 86 11.96 -5.67 6.58
N ASN A 87 11.02 -6.06 7.43
CA ASN A 87 10.98 -5.60 8.81
C ASN A 87 11.10 -6.77 9.79
N ASN A 88 12.16 -6.74 10.57
CA ASN A 88 12.46 -7.73 11.63
C ASN A 88 12.36 -7.11 13.04
N ALA A 89 11.88 -5.87 13.17
CA ALA A 89 11.84 -5.10 14.41
C ALA A 89 10.55 -5.32 15.22
N PHE A 90 9.70 -6.26 14.81
CA PHE A 90 8.51 -6.59 15.59
C PHE A 90 8.90 -7.32 16.88
N LYS A 91 8.07 -7.15 17.91
CA LYS A 91 8.16 -7.89 19.17
C LYS A 91 8.24 -9.40 18.87
N ASP A 92 9.00 -10.15 19.67
CA ASP A 92 9.17 -11.60 19.53
C ASP A 92 9.89 -12.05 18.24
N ASN A 93 10.65 -11.14 17.60
CA ASN A 93 11.43 -11.37 16.38
C ASN A 93 10.57 -11.77 15.15
N HIS A 94 9.32 -11.30 15.09
CA HIS A 94 8.49 -11.51 13.91
C HIS A 94 9.08 -10.83 12.68
N ARG A 95 9.01 -11.52 11.54
CA ARG A 95 9.51 -11.04 10.26
C ARG A 95 8.35 -10.73 9.31
N LEU A 96 8.29 -9.48 8.87
CA LEU A 96 7.34 -9.01 7.87
C LEU A 96 8.06 -8.66 6.58
N VAL A 97 7.49 -9.13 5.48
CA VAL A 97 7.82 -8.65 4.13
C VAL A 97 6.61 -7.89 3.60
N LYS A 98 6.80 -6.63 3.21
CA LYS A 98 5.81 -5.90 2.41
C LYS A 98 6.36 -5.67 1.02
N ILE A 99 5.57 -5.97 -0.01
CA ILE A 99 5.95 -5.76 -1.40
C ILE A 99 4.85 -4.96 -2.08
N GLU A 100 5.22 -3.87 -2.74
CA GLU A 100 4.37 -3.14 -3.65
C GLU A 100 4.90 -3.36 -5.06
N ALA A 101 4.02 -3.81 -5.96
CA ALA A 101 4.37 -4.11 -7.34
C ALA A 101 3.36 -3.50 -8.31
N GLY A 102 3.86 -2.95 -9.42
CA GLY A 102 3.06 -2.34 -10.47
C GLY A 102 2.88 -3.26 -11.67
N VAL A 103 1.66 -3.41 -12.18
CA VAL A 103 1.32 -4.15 -13.40
C VAL A 103 0.58 -3.28 -14.39
N THR A 104 0.65 -3.66 -15.67
CA THR A 104 -0.17 -3.07 -16.74
C THR A 104 -1.21 -4.07 -17.21
N GLY A 105 -2.48 -3.65 -17.24
CA GLY A 105 -3.59 -4.46 -17.79
C GLY A 105 -3.89 -5.71 -16.96
N GLY A 106 -4.43 -6.73 -17.63
CA GLY A 106 -4.89 -7.99 -17.04
C GLY A 106 -6.31 -7.92 -16.46
N ASN A 107 -6.77 -9.04 -15.91
CA ASN A 107 -8.07 -9.18 -15.25
C ASN A 107 -7.94 -9.59 -13.78
N ARG A 108 -9.07 -9.62 -13.05
CA ARG A 108 -9.12 -9.95 -11.62
C ARG A 108 -8.38 -11.24 -11.26
N MET A 109 -8.49 -12.30 -12.08
CA MET A 109 -7.83 -13.56 -11.78
C MET A 109 -6.31 -13.50 -12.01
N GLU A 110 -5.87 -12.71 -13.00
CA GLU A 110 -4.45 -12.51 -13.29
C GLU A 110 -3.78 -11.62 -12.24
N TRP A 111 -4.47 -10.58 -11.74
CA TRP A 111 -4.00 -9.78 -10.60
C TRP A 111 -3.83 -10.65 -9.35
N ALA A 112 -4.83 -11.47 -9.05
CA ALA A 112 -4.76 -12.43 -7.96
C ALA A 112 -3.57 -13.39 -8.11
N ALA A 113 -3.41 -14.01 -9.29
CA ALA A 113 -2.33 -14.94 -9.57
C ALA A 113 -0.95 -14.30 -9.42
N THR A 114 -0.81 -13.04 -9.86
CA THR A 114 0.42 -12.26 -9.75
C THR A 114 0.80 -12.03 -8.29
N SER A 115 -0.12 -11.51 -7.48
CA SER A 115 0.15 -11.19 -6.07
C SER A 115 0.42 -12.44 -5.23
N ILE A 116 -0.28 -13.54 -5.52
CA ILE A 116 -0.01 -14.83 -4.88
C ILE A 116 1.38 -15.34 -5.27
N ALA A 117 1.77 -15.26 -6.56
CA ALA A 117 3.10 -15.68 -7.00
C ALA A 117 4.21 -14.87 -6.31
N ILE A 118 4.03 -13.56 -6.17
CA ILE A 118 4.93 -12.67 -5.42
C ILE A 118 5.01 -13.12 -3.96
N ALA A 119 3.88 -13.36 -3.30
CA ALA A 119 3.85 -13.79 -1.91
C ALA A 119 4.52 -15.16 -1.68
N GLU A 120 4.35 -16.09 -2.62
CA GLU A 120 5.01 -17.40 -2.57
C GLU A 120 6.53 -17.28 -2.71
N ILE A 121 7.04 -16.42 -3.60
CA ILE A 121 8.48 -16.11 -3.68
C ILE A 121 8.97 -15.44 -2.39
N ALA A 122 8.24 -14.45 -1.89
CA ALA A 122 8.58 -13.72 -0.67
C ALA A 122 8.71 -14.63 0.56
N SER A 123 7.91 -15.71 0.63
CA SER A 123 7.96 -16.66 1.74
C SER A 123 9.28 -17.41 1.90
N ARG A 124 10.11 -17.45 0.86
CA ARG A 124 11.44 -18.05 0.90
C ARG A 124 12.43 -17.28 1.77
N THR A 125 12.12 -16.03 2.12
CA THR A 125 12.89 -15.22 3.08
C THR A 125 12.75 -15.70 4.53
N GLY A 126 11.81 -16.61 4.80
CA GLY A 126 11.47 -17.02 6.16
C GLY A 126 10.62 -16.00 6.92
N ALA A 127 9.94 -15.10 6.21
CA ALA A 127 8.99 -14.17 6.81
C ALA A 127 7.79 -14.91 7.42
N ASP A 128 7.34 -14.44 8.60
CA ASP A 128 6.15 -14.97 9.26
C ASP A 128 4.87 -14.37 8.68
N SER A 129 4.97 -13.14 8.16
CA SER A 129 3.90 -12.36 7.58
C SER A 129 4.37 -11.72 6.28
N ILE A 130 3.55 -11.80 5.23
CA ILE A 130 3.85 -11.26 3.90
C ILE A 130 2.64 -10.50 3.40
N GLU A 131 2.83 -9.23 3.07
CA GLU A 131 1.81 -8.35 2.49
C GLU A 131 2.23 -8.00 1.07
N VAL A 132 1.32 -8.19 0.11
CA VAL A 132 1.55 -7.84 -1.29
C VAL A 132 0.45 -6.91 -1.77
N LEU A 133 0.83 -5.69 -2.12
CA LEU A 133 -0.04 -4.73 -2.80
C LEU A 133 0.31 -4.73 -4.28
N LEU A 134 -0.68 -4.99 -5.12
CA LEU A 134 -0.53 -4.88 -6.56
C LEU A 134 -1.21 -3.61 -7.03
N ASN A 135 -0.49 -2.80 -7.78
CA ASN A 135 -0.91 -1.49 -8.27
C ASN A 135 -0.95 -1.47 -9.80
N ARG A 136 -1.75 -0.55 -10.35
CA ARG A 136 -1.70 -0.12 -11.75
C ARG A 136 -0.49 0.78 -11.95
N ASN A 137 0.44 0.37 -12.79
CA ASN A 137 1.66 1.15 -13.05
C ASN A 137 1.45 2.28 -14.07
N GLU A 138 0.35 2.28 -14.83
CA GLU A 138 0.01 3.38 -15.73
C GLU A 138 -0.48 4.64 -14.99
N ILE A 139 -0.83 4.49 -13.72
CA ILE A 139 -1.14 5.61 -12.83
C ILE A 139 0.14 5.96 -12.04
N PRO A 140 0.62 7.22 -12.10
CA PRO A 140 1.81 7.66 -11.39
C PRO A 140 1.79 7.34 -9.89
N ALA A 141 2.96 7.05 -9.32
CA ALA A 141 3.11 6.66 -7.92
C ALA A 141 2.80 7.79 -6.91
N ASP A 142 2.76 9.04 -7.37
CA ASP A 142 2.35 10.20 -6.56
C ASP A 142 0.83 10.32 -6.41
N GLN A 143 0.05 9.54 -7.18
CA GLN A 143 -1.40 9.45 -7.01
C GLN A 143 -1.76 8.51 -5.85
N SER A 144 -2.92 8.77 -5.24
CA SER A 144 -3.44 7.95 -4.15
C SER A 144 -3.52 6.47 -4.53
N THR A 145 -3.06 5.61 -3.61
CA THR A 145 -3.11 4.15 -3.77
C THR A 145 -4.53 3.65 -4.01
N MET A 146 -5.57 4.35 -3.54
CA MET A 146 -6.96 3.94 -3.75
C MET A 146 -7.36 3.84 -5.23
N PHE A 147 -6.72 4.61 -6.12
CA PHE A 147 -6.94 4.53 -7.58
C PHE A 147 -6.07 3.49 -8.25
N ARG A 148 -4.91 3.20 -7.66
CA ARG A 148 -3.87 2.33 -8.23
C ARG A 148 -4.08 0.87 -7.83
N GLN A 149 -4.52 0.61 -6.61
CA GLN A 149 -4.51 -0.73 -6.01
C GLN A 149 -5.49 -1.66 -6.73
N LEU A 150 -5.01 -2.82 -7.16
CA LEU A 150 -5.77 -3.88 -7.83
C LEU A 150 -5.99 -5.09 -6.93
N SER A 151 -5.03 -5.38 -6.06
CA SER A 151 -5.16 -6.45 -5.08
C SER A 151 -4.37 -6.16 -3.82
N ASN A 152 -4.83 -6.75 -2.72
CA ASN A 152 -4.12 -6.84 -1.47
C ASN A 152 -4.09 -8.29 -1.01
N VAL A 153 -2.90 -8.83 -0.75
CA VAL A 153 -2.73 -10.21 -0.29
C VAL A 153 -1.98 -10.21 1.03
N TYR A 154 -2.62 -10.81 2.04
CA TYR A 154 -2.00 -11.18 3.30
C TYR A 154 -1.72 -12.68 3.29
N TYR A 155 -0.45 -13.04 3.40
CA TYR A 155 0.00 -14.42 3.49
C TYR A 155 0.77 -14.63 4.79
N ALA A 156 0.31 -15.57 5.61
CA ALA A 156 1.01 -16.00 6.81
C ALA A 156 1.47 -17.45 6.65
N PRO A 157 2.72 -17.70 6.18
CA PRO A 157 3.29 -19.04 6.08
C PRO A 157 3.11 -19.85 7.37
N ASN A 158 3.25 -19.18 8.51
CA ASN A 158 2.94 -19.70 9.84
C ASN A 158 1.95 -18.79 10.57
N GLN A 159 0.67 -19.16 10.58
CA GLN A 159 -0.39 -18.37 11.22
C GLN A 159 -0.13 -18.08 12.71
N LYS A 160 0.52 -18.99 13.44
CA LYS A 160 0.81 -18.80 14.87
C LYS A 160 1.86 -17.73 15.14
N LYS A 161 2.61 -17.34 14.12
CA LYS A 161 3.65 -16.29 14.18
C LYS A 161 3.29 -15.06 13.36
N SER A 162 2.06 -14.96 12.87
CA SER A 162 1.63 -13.81 12.09
C SER A 162 1.59 -12.55 12.97
N ILE A 163 2.09 -11.43 12.47
CA ILE A 163 1.93 -10.12 13.13
C ILE A 163 0.46 -9.67 13.19
N TRP A 164 -0.38 -10.24 12.33
CA TRP A 164 -1.81 -9.98 12.33
C TRP A 164 -2.55 -10.83 13.37
N GLY A 165 -1.84 -11.71 14.09
CA GLY A 165 -2.42 -12.57 15.12
C GLY A 165 -3.65 -13.32 14.63
N ASN A 166 -4.74 -13.24 15.39
CA ASN A 166 -6.03 -13.85 15.05
C ASN A 166 -6.89 -13.00 14.08
N ALA A 167 -6.41 -11.83 13.62
CA ALA A 167 -7.16 -10.99 12.69
C ALA A 167 -7.28 -11.66 11.32
N ILE A 168 -6.21 -12.36 10.89
CA ILE A 168 -6.30 -13.24 9.73
C ILE A 168 -6.93 -14.57 10.13
N LYS A 169 -8.06 -14.90 9.51
CA LYS A 169 -8.80 -16.15 9.82
C LYS A 169 -8.22 -17.36 9.10
N SER A 170 -7.35 -17.11 8.13
CA SER A 170 -6.86 -18.06 7.14
C SER A 170 -5.37 -17.83 6.86
N LYS A 171 -4.68 -18.86 6.34
CA LYS A 171 -3.28 -18.72 5.91
C LYS A 171 -3.13 -17.65 4.82
N TRP A 172 -4.20 -17.50 4.03
CA TRP A 172 -4.31 -16.58 2.91
C TRP A 172 -5.55 -15.70 3.08
N GLU A 173 -5.36 -14.39 2.96
CA GLU A 173 -6.44 -13.45 2.68
C GLU A 173 -6.08 -12.70 1.42
N ILE A 174 -6.95 -12.81 0.41
CA ILE A 174 -6.68 -12.35 -0.96
C ILE A 174 -7.86 -11.50 -1.36
N TYR A 175 -7.64 -10.19 -1.49
CA TYR A 175 -8.63 -9.22 -1.91
C TYR A 175 -8.26 -8.70 -3.28
N VAL A 176 -9.20 -8.73 -4.21
CA VAL A 176 -8.92 -8.33 -5.60
C VAL A 176 -10.08 -7.56 -6.17
N ALA A 177 -9.76 -6.38 -6.70
CA ALA A 177 -10.70 -5.43 -7.23
C ALA A 177 -11.54 -6.07 -8.34
N LYS A 178 -12.82 -5.69 -8.39
CA LYS A 178 -13.71 -6.05 -9.49
C LYS A 178 -13.47 -5.09 -10.65
N GLU A 179 -13.47 -5.58 -11.88
CA GLU A 179 -13.15 -4.79 -13.08
C GLU A 179 -14.04 -3.54 -13.22
N LYS A 180 -15.31 -3.65 -12.83
CA LYS A 180 -16.28 -2.54 -12.84
C LYS A 180 -16.02 -1.46 -11.77
N ASN A 181 -15.19 -1.76 -10.77
CA ASN A 181 -14.86 -0.87 -9.66
C ASN A 181 -13.49 -0.21 -9.86
N ILE A 182 -12.81 -0.45 -10.99
CA ILE A 182 -11.51 0.16 -11.25
C ILE A 182 -11.68 1.63 -11.60
N ALA A 183 -10.96 2.51 -10.91
CA ALA A 183 -10.97 3.94 -11.11
C ALA A 183 -10.70 4.29 -12.58
N THR A 184 -11.59 5.08 -13.16
CA THR A 184 -11.39 5.67 -14.48
C THR A 184 -10.56 6.94 -14.37
N LYS A 185 -10.03 7.43 -15.51
CA LYS A 185 -9.42 8.76 -15.55
C LYS A 185 -10.38 9.85 -15.06
N ARG A 186 -11.68 9.72 -15.35
CA ARG A 186 -12.69 10.67 -14.90
C ARG A 186 -12.83 10.66 -13.38
N ASP A 187 -12.79 9.50 -12.74
CA ASP A 187 -12.86 9.39 -11.28
C ASP A 187 -11.67 10.11 -10.64
N ILE A 188 -10.46 9.88 -11.17
CA ILE A 188 -9.23 10.53 -10.68
C ILE A 188 -9.32 12.05 -10.87
N ASP A 189 -9.73 12.52 -12.05
CA ASP A 189 -9.84 13.95 -12.34
C ASP A 189 -10.89 14.65 -11.44
N ILE A 190 -11.99 13.97 -11.10
CA ILE A 190 -13.01 14.46 -10.17
C ILE A 190 -12.46 14.55 -8.75
N ASN A 191 -11.81 13.50 -8.24
CA ASN A 191 -11.26 13.48 -6.89
C ASN A 191 -10.17 14.54 -6.74
N ASN A 192 -9.23 14.62 -7.68
CA ASN A 192 -8.16 15.63 -7.64
C ASN A 192 -8.72 17.06 -7.67
N PHE A 193 -9.81 17.30 -8.40
CA PHE A 193 -10.48 18.59 -8.38
C PHE A 193 -11.17 18.88 -7.05
N PHE A 194 -11.87 17.89 -6.49
CA PHE A 194 -12.50 17.99 -5.18
C PHE A 194 -11.45 18.32 -4.10
N ASP A 195 -10.39 17.52 -4.00
CA ASP A 195 -9.33 17.67 -2.99
C ASP A 195 -8.67 19.04 -3.08
N LYS A 196 -8.32 19.48 -4.29
CA LYS A 196 -7.74 20.80 -4.53
C LYS A 196 -8.69 21.94 -4.13
N THR A 197 -9.98 21.78 -4.40
CA THR A 197 -11.01 22.79 -4.06
C THR A 197 -11.24 22.84 -2.56
N ASN A 198 -11.35 21.68 -1.92
CA ASN A 198 -11.52 21.55 -0.48
C ASN A 198 -10.33 22.16 0.26
N GLN A 199 -9.10 21.80 -0.12
CA GLN A 199 -7.90 22.36 0.48
C GLN A 199 -7.85 23.89 0.34
N LYS A 200 -8.18 24.43 -0.83
CA LYS A 200 -8.22 25.88 -1.04
C LYS A 200 -9.25 26.58 -0.14
N LEU A 201 -10.40 25.96 0.14
CA LEU A 201 -11.41 26.50 1.05
C LEU A 201 -10.91 26.47 2.50
N ILE A 202 -10.28 25.38 2.92
CA ILE A 202 -9.66 25.25 4.24
C ILE A 202 -8.57 26.30 4.44
N ASP A 203 -7.67 26.45 3.47
CA ASP A 203 -6.59 27.45 3.49
C ASP A 203 -7.13 28.89 3.57
N SER A 204 -8.36 29.12 3.10
CA SER A 204 -9.05 30.41 3.18
C SER A 204 -9.80 30.64 4.50
N GLY A 205 -9.69 29.70 5.46
CA GLY A 205 -10.30 29.79 6.79
C GLY A 205 -11.74 29.27 6.87
N VAL A 206 -12.20 28.51 5.88
CA VAL A 206 -13.49 27.80 5.97
C VAL A 206 -13.31 26.57 6.86
N ASP A 207 -14.23 26.39 7.80
CA ASP A 207 -14.30 25.19 8.64
C ASP A 207 -14.35 23.90 7.79
N TYR A 208 -13.70 22.83 8.26
CA TYR A 208 -13.49 21.59 7.51
C TYR A 208 -14.79 20.99 6.96
N ASP A 209 -15.84 20.87 7.77
CA ASP A 209 -17.09 20.25 7.35
C ASP A 209 -17.80 21.11 6.30
N LYS A 210 -17.73 22.44 6.46
CA LYS A 210 -18.28 23.38 5.47
C LYS A 210 -17.46 23.45 4.19
N ALA A 211 -16.15 23.24 4.27
CA ALA A 211 -15.27 23.21 3.10
C ALA A 211 -15.58 21.97 2.25
N ASP A 212 -15.77 20.81 2.88
CA ASP A 212 -16.14 19.55 2.25
C ASP A 212 -17.47 19.67 1.49
N GLU A 213 -18.52 20.16 2.17
CA GLU A 213 -19.84 20.38 1.56
C GLU A 213 -19.76 21.32 0.35
N LYS A 214 -19.06 22.45 0.50
CA LYS A 214 -18.89 23.43 -0.58
C LYS A 214 -18.09 22.88 -1.74
N ALA A 215 -17.00 22.15 -1.48
CA ALA A 215 -16.20 21.51 -2.51
C ALA A 215 -17.03 20.46 -3.26
N GLY A 216 -17.89 19.73 -2.55
CA GLY A 216 -18.84 18.78 -3.12
C GLY A 216 -19.80 19.45 -4.10
N VAL A 217 -20.47 20.53 -3.69
CA VAL A 217 -21.38 21.30 -4.56
C VAL A 217 -20.66 21.85 -5.79
N ILE A 218 -19.47 22.43 -5.62
CA ILE A 218 -18.67 22.97 -6.73
C ILE A 218 -18.28 21.84 -7.70
N THR A 219 -17.91 20.67 -7.18
CA THR A 219 -17.51 19.50 -7.98
C THR A 219 -18.70 18.94 -8.77
N VAL A 220 -19.85 18.76 -8.13
CA VAL A 220 -21.09 18.30 -8.78
C VAL A 220 -21.45 19.22 -9.95
N ASN A 221 -21.42 20.53 -9.73
CA ASN A 221 -21.71 21.53 -10.76
C ASN A 221 -20.69 21.50 -11.90
N LYS A 222 -19.38 21.43 -11.58
CA LYS A 222 -18.32 21.44 -12.58
C LYS A 222 -18.35 20.24 -13.52
N PHE A 223 -18.63 19.05 -12.97
CA PHE A 223 -18.59 17.80 -13.74
C PHE A 223 -19.97 17.34 -14.21
N HIS A 224 -21.03 18.11 -13.95
CA HIS A 224 -22.42 17.77 -14.24
C HIS A 224 -22.81 16.39 -13.67
N LEU A 225 -22.46 16.18 -12.41
CA LEU A 225 -22.73 14.92 -11.71
C LEU A 225 -24.18 14.88 -11.23
N LYS A 226 -24.67 13.68 -10.94
CA LYS A 226 -25.97 13.53 -10.28
C LYS A 226 -25.89 14.04 -8.84
N ASN A 227 -27.02 14.45 -8.28
CA ASN A 227 -27.09 14.98 -6.91
C ASN A 227 -26.77 13.93 -5.83
N ASP A 228 -26.92 12.64 -6.14
CA ASP A 228 -26.59 11.50 -5.28
C ASP A 228 -25.18 10.95 -5.52
N TRP A 229 -24.36 11.67 -6.29
CA TRP A 229 -22.97 11.27 -6.55
C TRP A 229 -22.14 11.28 -5.26
N VAL A 230 -21.22 10.33 -5.18
CA VAL A 230 -20.25 10.18 -4.08
C VAL A 230 -18.83 10.08 -4.63
N LEU A 231 -17.86 10.53 -3.84
CA LEU A 231 -16.44 10.35 -4.15
C LEU A 231 -16.10 8.88 -4.33
N PHE A 232 -15.11 8.64 -5.18
CA PHE A 232 -14.61 7.30 -5.44
C PHE A 232 -13.90 6.78 -4.19
N SER A 233 -14.37 5.66 -3.63
CA SER A 233 -13.88 5.14 -2.34
C SER A 233 -12.77 4.10 -2.46
N GLY A 234 -12.19 3.93 -3.65
CA GLY A 234 -11.14 2.96 -3.91
C GLY A 234 -11.58 1.76 -4.75
N ASN A 235 -10.61 1.11 -5.40
CA ASN A 235 -10.85 -0.06 -6.24
C ASN A 235 -11.23 -1.33 -5.44
N LEU A 236 -10.81 -1.42 -4.18
CA LEU A 236 -10.90 -2.60 -3.33
C LEU A 236 -11.85 -2.39 -2.15
N ASN A 237 -12.67 -3.40 -1.89
CA ASN A 237 -13.44 -3.55 -0.67
C ASN A 237 -13.12 -4.91 -0.01
N GLU A 238 -12.30 -4.90 1.04
CA GLU A 238 -11.86 -6.11 1.74
C GLU A 238 -13.01 -6.92 2.39
N SER A 239 -14.21 -6.36 2.50
CA SER A 239 -15.39 -7.11 2.96
C SER A 239 -16.03 -7.98 1.87
N ASP A 240 -15.93 -7.56 0.59
CA ASP A 240 -16.71 -8.14 -0.51
C ASP A 240 -15.86 -8.65 -1.70
N ASP A 241 -14.56 -8.38 -1.67
CA ASP A 241 -13.64 -8.66 -2.79
C ASP A 241 -12.71 -9.85 -2.53
N GLY A 242 -12.96 -10.59 -1.45
CA GLY A 242 -12.22 -11.80 -1.09
C GLY A 242 -12.32 -12.90 -2.15
N ILE A 243 -11.19 -13.54 -2.46
CA ILE A 243 -11.11 -14.73 -3.31
C ILE A 243 -10.42 -15.86 -2.55
N PRO A 244 -11.00 -17.07 -2.48
CA PRO A 244 -10.34 -18.20 -1.82
C PRO A 244 -9.11 -18.64 -2.62
N ARG A 245 -7.97 -18.83 -1.95
CA ARG A 245 -6.71 -19.29 -2.59
C ARG A 245 -6.88 -20.54 -3.45
N GLN A 246 -7.75 -21.45 -3.04
CA GLN A 246 -8.01 -22.73 -3.71
C GLN A 246 -8.74 -22.57 -5.05
N SER A 247 -9.35 -21.42 -5.32
CA SER A 247 -10.03 -21.17 -6.60
C SER A 247 -9.07 -20.88 -7.76
N ILE A 248 -7.78 -20.71 -7.48
CA ILE A 248 -6.77 -20.26 -8.46
C ILE A 248 -5.64 -21.27 -8.58
N ARG A 249 -5.38 -21.71 -9.81
CA ARG A 249 -4.12 -22.37 -10.19
C ARG A 249 -3.25 -21.37 -10.91
N ILE A 250 -2.13 -21.00 -10.31
CA ILE A 250 -1.19 -20.05 -10.91
C ILE A 250 -0.47 -20.74 -12.08
N VAL A 251 -0.48 -20.08 -13.22
CA VAL A 251 0.33 -20.43 -14.38
C VAL A 251 1.43 -19.39 -14.47
N HIS A 252 2.64 -19.75 -14.03
CA HIS A 252 3.78 -18.86 -14.14
C HIS A 252 4.11 -18.63 -15.61
N ASN A 253 4.25 -17.36 -15.99
CA ASN A 253 4.75 -17.02 -17.31
C ASN A 253 6.25 -17.32 -17.35
N SER A 254 6.69 -18.34 -18.10
CA SER A 254 8.09 -18.77 -18.14
C SER A 254 9.04 -17.75 -18.78
N LYS A 255 8.51 -16.73 -19.43
CA LYS A 255 9.26 -15.60 -20.00
C LYS A 255 9.27 -14.36 -19.09
N ASP A 256 8.66 -14.46 -17.93
CA ASP A 256 8.55 -13.35 -16.99
C ASP A 256 9.73 -13.34 -16.01
N ASP A 257 10.71 -12.49 -16.32
CA ASP A 257 11.89 -12.28 -15.47
C ASP A 257 11.55 -11.56 -14.15
N SER A 258 10.34 -11.03 -13.97
CA SER A 258 9.96 -10.24 -12.78
C SER A 258 10.03 -11.05 -11.49
N LEU A 259 9.57 -12.32 -11.50
CA LEU A 259 9.67 -13.20 -10.32
C LEU A 259 11.12 -13.57 -10.01
N LYS A 260 11.97 -13.68 -11.04
CA LYS A 260 13.40 -13.94 -10.89
C LYS A 260 14.10 -12.71 -10.31
N ALA A 261 13.81 -11.52 -10.83
CA ALA A 261 14.31 -10.25 -10.31
C ALA A 261 13.90 -10.04 -8.85
N LEU A 262 12.64 -10.32 -8.50
CA LEU A 262 12.16 -10.30 -7.12
C LEU A 262 12.96 -11.27 -6.23
N ASN A 263 13.13 -12.53 -6.68
CA ASN A 263 13.87 -13.52 -5.91
C ASN A 263 15.34 -13.08 -5.69
N GLN A 264 15.96 -12.44 -6.68
CA GLN A 264 17.30 -11.86 -6.55
C GLN A 264 17.32 -10.69 -5.55
N CYS A 265 16.38 -9.75 -5.65
CA CYS A 265 16.23 -8.63 -4.72
C CYS A 265 16.09 -9.11 -3.27
N LEU A 266 15.26 -10.13 -3.03
CA LEU A 266 15.04 -10.66 -1.68
C LEU A 266 16.22 -11.49 -1.14
N SER A 267 17.04 -12.06 -2.03
CA SER A 267 18.21 -12.87 -1.64
C SER A 267 19.45 -12.02 -1.38
N ALA A 268 19.53 -10.82 -1.95
CA ALA A 268 20.59 -9.85 -1.69
C ALA A 268 20.43 -9.29 -0.27
N THR A 269 20.96 -10.03 0.70
CA THR A 269 20.91 -9.70 2.13
C THR A 269 21.54 -8.31 2.33
N TYR A 270 20.77 -7.35 2.85
CA TYR A 270 21.19 -5.96 3.15
C TYR A 270 21.41 -4.98 1.98
N ALA A 271 20.76 -5.15 0.82
CA ALA A 271 20.86 -4.14 -0.23
C ALA A 271 19.84 -3.01 -0.07
N SER A 272 20.33 -1.78 0.01
CA SER A 272 19.59 -0.54 -0.24
C SER A 272 18.68 -0.68 -1.48
N VAL A 273 17.50 -0.04 -1.40
CA VAL A 273 16.45 0.03 -2.44
C VAL A 273 16.98 0.27 -3.86
N ASP A 274 18.15 0.91 -4.00
CA ASP A 274 18.84 1.21 -5.27
C ASP A 274 19.16 0.00 -6.18
N LEU A 275 19.27 -1.23 -5.66
CA LEU A 275 19.49 -2.40 -6.53
C LEU A 275 18.22 -2.88 -7.25
N CYS A 276 17.02 -2.54 -6.77
CA CYS A 276 15.76 -3.05 -7.31
C CYS A 276 15.10 -2.14 -8.35
N HIS A 277 15.61 -0.91 -8.56
CA HIS A 277 15.12 0.01 -9.61
C HIS A 277 15.91 -0.07 -10.93
N LYS A 278 16.99 -0.87 -11.01
CA LYS A 278 17.89 -0.92 -12.17
C LYS A 278 17.77 -2.17 -13.05
N SER A 279 16.83 -3.07 -12.77
CA SER A 279 16.62 -4.33 -13.50
C SER A 279 15.36 -4.31 -14.35
#